data_AF-A0AAV1I308-F1
#
_entry.id   AF-A0AAV1I308-F1
#
_cell.length_a   1.000
_cell.length_b   1.000
_cell.length_c   1.000
_cell.angle_alpha   90.00
_cell.angle_beta   90.00
_cell.angle_gamma   90.00
#
_symmetry.space_group_name_H-M   'P 1'
#
loop_
_entity.id
_entity.type
_entity.pdbx_description
1 polymer ?
#
loop_
_entity_poly.entity_id
_entity_poly.type
_entity_poly.pdbx_seq_one_letter_code
_entity_poly.pdbx_strand_id
1 'polypeptide(L)'
;MNTGVNPRKPAWGSNAWIFLHSVAYNYPERPTQAIADAHRTFFTSLANVLPCRWCRDSYSQYMQTLPIEPALGSRRALCDWLYRIHNMTNAKLGKTGPSLREVDAYYEAMRAEDRDAMQLTRGSVPLLGILLASAFLAVLILVLVWSGARPRRR
;
A
#
# COMPACT_ATOMS: atom_id res chain seq x y z
N MET A 1 -15.43 -31.93 -20.57
CA MET A 1 -14.36 -31.09 -19.97
C MET A 1 -15.00 -29.86 -19.37
N ASN A 2 -14.72 -29.53 -18.10
CA ASN A 2 -15.28 -28.34 -17.45
C ASN A 2 -14.60 -27.07 -17.98
N THR A 3 -15.32 -26.28 -18.79
CA THR A 3 -14.82 -25.04 -19.40
C THR A 3 -14.74 -23.87 -18.40
N GLY A 4 -15.42 -23.98 -17.25
CA GLY A 4 -15.51 -22.94 -16.22
C GLY A 4 -16.63 -21.91 -16.46
N VAL A 5 -16.58 -20.82 -15.69
CA VAL A 5 -17.49 -19.67 -15.68
C VAL A 5 -16.96 -18.56 -16.58
N ASN A 6 -17.82 -17.97 -17.40
CA ASN A 6 -17.47 -16.87 -18.29
C ASN A 6 -16.98 -15.64 -17.49
N PRO A 7 -15.76 -15.12 -17.73
CA PRO A 7 -15.23 -13.95 -17.00
C PRO A 7 -16.04 -12.66 -17.17
N ARG A 8 -16.91 -12.59 -18.18
CA ARG A 8 -17.83 -11.47 -18.40
C ARG A 8 -19.19 -11.64 -17.70
N LYS A 9 -19.58 -12.87 -17.33
CA LYS A 9 -20.92 -13.18 -16.79
C LYS A 9 -20.85 -14.25 -15.69
N PRO A 10 -21.02 -13.90 -14.40
CA PRO A 10 -20.98 -12.53 -13.84
C PRO A 10 -19.61 -11.89 -14.12
N ALA A 11 -19.47 -10.57 -13.93
CA ALA A 11 -18.22 -9.82 -14.20
C ALA A 11 -17.08 -10.15 -13.19
N TRP A 12 -16.91 -11.43 -12.86
CA TRP A 12 -15.96 -11.92 -11.87
C TRP A 12 -14.52 -11.61 -12.26
N GLY A 13 -14.21 -11.52 -13.55
CA GLY A 13 -12.86 -11.15 -14.01
C GLY A 13 -12.45 -9.76 -13.53
N SER A 14 -13.33 -8.77 -13.68
CA SER A 14 -13.07 -7.40 -13.19
C SER A 14 -12.97 -7.36 -11.67
N ASN A 15 -13.87 -8.05 -10.97
CA ASN A 15 -13.87 -8.10 -9.50
C ASN A 15 -12.61 -8.80 -8.95
N ALA A 16 -12.17 -9.87 -9.62
CA ALA A 16 -10.94 -10.55 -9.27
C ALA A 16 -9.73 -9.63 -9.43
N TRP A 17 -9.63 -8.84 -10.50
CA TRP A 17 -8.54 -7.89 -10.66
C TRP A 17 -8.53 -6.83 -9.56
N ILE A 18 -9.69 -6.30 -9.17
CA ILE A 18 -9.78 -5.36 -8.04
C ILE A 18 -9.20 -6.00 -6.78
N PHE A 19 -9.65 -7.22 -6.45
CA PHE A 19 -9.16 -7.95 -5.28
C PHE A 19 -7.65 -8.23 -5.34
N LEU A 20 -7.14 -8.72 -6.48
CA LEU A 20 -5.72 -9.06 -6.63
C LEU A 20 -4.82 -7.84 -6.49
N HIS A 21 -5.22 -6.71 -7.10
CA HIS A 21 -4.48 -5.46 -6.94
C HIS A 21 -4.56 -4.98 -5.48
N SER A 22 -5.72 -5.03 -4.83
CA SER A 22 -5.81 -4.73 -3.39
C SER A 22 -4.86 -5.58 -2.54
N VAL A 23 -4.74 -6.89 -2.82
CA VAL A 23 -3.78 -7.78 -2.15
C VAL A 23 -2.34 -7.30 -2.38
N ALA A 24 -1.96 -6.97 -3.62
CA ALA A 24 -0.63 -6.48 -3.94
C ALA A 24 -0.30 -5.14 -3.25
N TYR A 25 -1.24 -4.18 -3.23
CA TYR A 25 -1.03 -2.89 -2.55
C TYR A 25 -1.02 -2.98 -1.03
N ASN A 26 -1.62 -4.03 -0.45
CA ASN A 26 -1.50 -4.33 0.98
C ASN A 26 -0.17 -5.02 1.35
N TYR A 27 0.58 -5.52 0.37
CA TYR A 27 1.87 -6.15 0.63
C TYR A 27 2.84 -5.16 1.30
N PRO A 28 3.67 -5.57 2.28
CA PRO A 28 4.60 -4.65 2.92
C PRO A 28 5.71 -4.17 1.98
N GLU A 29 6.22 -2.95 2.18
CA GLU A 29 7.41 -2.48 1.47
C GLU A 29 8.65 -3.32 1.84
N ARG A 30 8.69 -3.85 3.06
CA ARG A 30 9.73 -4.75 3.58
C ARG A 30 9.06 -6.01 4.15
N PRO A 31 8.72 -6.99 3.30
CA PRO A 31 8.01 -8.18 3.72
C PRO A 31 8.91 -9.12 4.54
N THR A 32 8.33 -9.84 5.48
CA THR A 32 9.00 -10.99 6.11
C THR A 32 8.98 -12.19 5.15
N GLN A 33 9.85 -13.17 5.37
CA GLN A 33 9.87 -14.39 4.56
C GLN A 33 8.51 -15.11 4.55
N ALA A 34 7.86 -15.21 5.71
CA ALA A 34 6.54 -15.83 5.82
C ALA A 34 5.46 -15.10 4.99
N ILE A 35 5.49 -13.76 4.98
CA ILE A 35 4.58 -12.95 4.16
C ILE A 35 4.88 -13.17 2.67
N ALA A 36 6.15 -13.18 2.28
CA ALA A 36 6.57 -13.44 0.90
C ALA A 36 6.12 -14.82 0.41
N ASP A 37 6.28 -15.86 1.24
CA ASP A 37 5.89 -17.23 0.89
C ASP A 37 4.37 -17.42 0.82
N ALA A 38 3.62 -16.73 1.68
CA ALA A 38 2.17 -16.68 1.58
C ALA A 38 1.71 -16.06 0.26
N HIS A 39 2.31 -14.94 -0.17
CA HIS A 39 1.98 -14.29 -1.43
C HIS A 39 2.42 -15.11 -2.64
N ARG A 40 3.61 -15.73 -2.58
CA ARG A 40 4.07 -16.70 -3.59
C ARG A 40 3.01 -17.77 -3.79
N THR A 41 2.65 -18.46 -2.71
CA THR A 41 1.68 -19.56 -2.74
C THR A 41 0.32 -19.11 -3.26
N PHE A 42 -0.17 -17.96 -2.79
CA PHE A 42 -1.43 -17.38 -3.22
C PHE A 42 -1.46 -17.13 -4.73
N PHE A 43 -0.50 -16.37 -5.25
CA PHE A 43 -0.48 -16.02 -6.67
C PHE A 43 -0.18 -17.21 -7.58
N THR A 44 0.75 -18.11 -7.21
CA THR A 44 1.01 -19.32 -8.00
C THR A 44 -0.20 -20.26 -8.04
N SER A 45 -1.01 -20.29 -6.98
CA SER A 45 -2.22 -21.13 -6.93
C SER A 45 -3.30 -20.69 -7.92
N LEU A 46 -3.33 -19.41 -8.33
CA LEU A 46 -4.29 -18.89 -9.31
C LEU A 46 -4.23 -19.63 -10.65
N ALA A 47 -3.04 -20.10 -11.05
CA ALA A 47 -2.85 -20.93 -12.24
C ALA A 47 -3.74 -22.18 -12.25
N ASN A 48 -4.11 -22.70 -11.06
CA ASN A 48 -4.90 -23.92 -10.91
C ASN A 48 -6.38 -23.65 -10.63
N VAL A 49 -6.70 -22.54 -9.96
CA VAL A 49 -8.04 -22.33 -9.38
C VAL A 49 -8.90 -21.30 -10.10
N LEU A 50 -8.34 -20.49 -11.02
CA LEU A 50 -9.18 -19.54 -11.78
C LEU A 50 -10.34 -20.29 -12.45
N PRO A 51 -11.60 -19.83 -12.32
CA PRO A 51 -12.77 -20.58 -12.73
C PRO A 51 -13.00 -20.48 -14.25
N CYS A 52 -11.95 -20.49 -15.06
CA CYS A 52 -12.01 -20.40 -16.52
C CYS A 52 -10.77 -21.08 -17.09
N ARG A 53 -10.96 -22.15 -17.87
CA ARG A 53 -9.86 -22.95 -18.42
C ARG A 53 -8.84 -22.10 -19.18
N TRP A 54 -9.30 -21.30 -20.14
CA TRP A 54 -8.44 -20.44 -20.96
C TRP A 54 -7.70 -19.38 -20.15
N CYS A 55 -8.31 -18.92 -19.06
CA CYS A 55 -7.72 -17.96 -18.15
C CYS A 55 -6.57 -18.61 -17.36
N ARG A 56 -6.75 -19.85 -16.87
CA ARG A 56 -5.68 -20.64 -16.25
C ARG A 56 -4.53 -20.92 -17.21
N ASP A 57 -4.84 -21.35 -18.44
CA ASP A 57 -3.83 -21.65 -19.46
C ASP A 57 -2.98 -20.41 -19.76
N SER A 58 -3.64 -19.25 -19.95
CA SER A 58 -2.95 -17.98 -20.22
C SER A 58 -2.14 -17.52 -19.01
N TYR A 59 -2.72 -17.57 -17.81
CA TYR A 59 -2.03 -17.15 -16.58
C TYR A 59 -0.79 -18.02 -16.32
N SER A 60 -0.89 -19.33 -16.54
CA SER A 60 0.24 -20.26 -16.41
C SER A 60 1.39 -19.91 -17.35
N GLN A 61 1.08 -19.54 -18.60
CA GLN A 61 2.09 -19.05 -19.55
C GLN A 61 2.70 -17.71 -19.08
N TYR A 62 1.87 -16.79 -18.57
CA TYR A 62 2.37 -15.53 -18.04
C TYR A 62 3.31 -15.70 -16.85
N MET A 63 3.02 -16.64 -15.94
CA MET A 63 3.88 -16.98 -14.81
C MET A 63 5.23 -17.56 -15.24
N GLN A 64 5.31 -18.23 -16.39
CA GLN A 64 6.57 -18.72 -16.95
C GLN A 64 7.39 -17.58 -17.55
N THR A 65 6.74 -16.65 -18.25
CA THR A 65 7.41 -15.48 -18.86
C THR A 65 7.82 -14.44 -17.81
N LEU A 66 7.00 -14.26 -16.77
CA LEU A 66 7.19 -13.27 -15.73
C LEU A 66 7.03 -13.93 -14.35
N PRO A 67 8.06 -14.66 -13.88
CA PRO A 67 8.04 -15.32 -12.58
C PRO A 67 7.86 -14.30 -11.43
N ILE A 68 7.20 -14.73 -10.35
CA ILE A 68 6.88 -13.86 -9.21
C ILE A 68 8.08 -13.66 -8.27
N GLU A 69 9.06 -14.56 -8.31
CA GLU A 69 10.22 -14.60 -7.42
C GLU A 69 10.89 -13.22 -7.24
N PRO A 70 11.20 -12.45 -8.30
CA PRO A 70 11.86 -11.14 -8.15
C PRO A 70 10.91 -10.06 -7.60
N ALA A 71 9.60 -10.26 -7.72
CA ALA A 71 8.58 -9.30 -7.34
C ALA A 71 8.26 -9.33 -5.84
N LEU A 72 8.65 -10.38 -5.13
CA LEU A 72 8.35 -10.55 -3.70
C LEU A 72 9.24 -9.71 -2.77
N GLY A 73 10.22 -8.97 -3.31
CA GLY A 73 11.15 -8.16 -2.51
C GLY A 73 10.53 -6.91 -1.89
N SER A 74 9.47 -6.35 -2.51
CA SER A 74 8.76 -5.20 -1.97
C SER A 74 7.36 -5.06 -2.57
N ARG A 75 6.50 -4.29 -1.90
CA ARG A 75 5.19 -3.88 -2.42
C ARG A 75 5.28 -3.29 -3.82
N ARG A 76 6.21 -2.35 -4.05
CA ARG A 76 6.37 -1.73 -5.37
C ARG A 76 6.67 -2.76 -6.45
N ALA A 77 7.56 -3.72 -6.17
CA ALA A 77 7.90 -4.77 -7.12
C ALA A 77 6.71 -5.72 -7.39
N LEU A 78 5.94 -6.06 -6.36
CA LEU A 78 4.75 -6.90 -6.50
C LEU A 78 3.61 -6.21 -7.27
N CYS A 79 3.38 -4.91 -7.02
CA CYS A 79 2.40 -4.10 -7.76
C CYS A 79 2.78 -3.99 -9.24
N ASP A 80 4.05 -3.68 -9.56
CA ASP A 80 4.53 -3.63 -10.95
C ASP A 80 4.36 -4.98 -11.66
N TRP A 81 4.74 -6.07 -10.99
CA TRP A 81 4.59 -7.42 -11.51
C TRP A 81 3.12 -7.74 -11.85
N LEU A 82 2.19 -7.49 -10.91
CA LEU A 82 0.78 -7.77 -11.13
C LEU A 82 0.19 -6.86 -12.22
N TYR A 83 0.61 -5.59 -12.27
CA TYR A 83 0.25 -4.66 -13.34
C TYR A 83 0.66 -5.21 -14.72
N ARG A 84 1.88 -5.72 -14.85
CA ARG A 84 2.38 -6.32 -16.10
C ARG A 84 1.60 -7.57 -16.48
N ILE A 85 1.31 -8.47 -15.53
CA ILE A 85 0.44 -9.64 -15.78
C ILE A 85 -0.97 -9.22 -16.24
N HIS A 86 -1.57 -8.21 -15.61
CA HIS A 86 -2.88 -7.68 -16.02
C HIS A 86 -2.82 -7.10 -17.44
N ASN A 87 -1.74 -6.39 -17.80
CA ASN A 87 -1.57 -5.86 -19.14
C ASN A 87 -1.28 -6.91 -20.21
N MET A 88 -0.61 -8.01 -19.89
CA MET A 88 -0.51 -9.16 -20.79
C MET A 88 -1.89 -9.73 -21.11
N THR A 89 -2.79 -9.76 -20.12
CA THR A 89 -4.20 -10.15 -20.32
C THR A 89 -4.95 -9.12 -21.19
N ASN A 90 -4.76 -7.82 -20.94
CA ASN A 90 -5.38 -6.76 -21.74
C ASN A 90 -4.93 -6.82 -23.20
N ALA A 91 -3.64 -6.97 -23.45
CA ALA A 91 -3.08 -7.11 -24.80
C ALA A 91 -3.68 -8.31 -25.54
N LYS A 92 -3.78 -9.48 -24.87
CA LYS A 92 -4.44 -10.67 -25.44
C LYS A 92 -5.91 -10.43 -25.81
N LEU A 93 -6.59 -9.55 -25.07
CA LEU A 93 -8.00 -9.21 -25.30
C LEU A 93 -8.19 -7.99 -26.22
N GLY A 94 -7.12 -7.40 -26.76
CA GLY A 94 -7.18 -6.18 -27.57
C GLY A 94 -7.65 -4.96 -26.78
N LYS A 95 -7.35 -4.89 -25.48
CA LYS A 95 -7.73 -3.80 -24.58
C LYS A 95 -6.53 -2.96 -24.19
N THR A 96 -6.79 -1.68 -23.93
CA THR A 96 -5.83 -0.76 -23.32
C THR A 96 -6.21 -0.54 -21.87
N GLY A 97 -5.27 -0.77 -20.94
CA GLY A 97 -5.43 -0.47 -19.52
C GLY A 97 -4.89 0.92 -19.17
N PRO A 98 -5.14 1.41 -17.94
CA PRO A 98 -4.53 2.64 -17.42
C PRO A 98 -2.99 2.51 -17.31
N SER A 99 -2.32 3.65 -17.22
CA SER A 99 -0.90 3.73 -16.87
C SER A 99 -0.66 3.24 -15.43
N LEU A 100 0.55 2.75 -15.14
CA LEU A 100 0.91 2.34 -13.79
C LEU A 100 0.68 3.47 -12.76
N ARG A 101 1.01 4.71 -13.13
CA ARG A 101 0.79 5.90 -12.29
C ARG A 101 -0.69 6.10 -11.91
N GLU A 102 -1.61 5.86 -12.83
CA GLU A 102 -3.05 5.96 -12.55
C GLU A 102 -3.52 4.83 -11.64
N VAL A 103 -2.98 3.62 -11.79
CA VAL A 103 -3.26 2.49 -10.90
C VAL A 103 -2.73 2.78 -9.48
N ASP A 104 -1.48 3.27 -9.38
CA ASP A 104 -0.87 3.68 -8.11
C ASP A 104 -1.74 4.71 -7.40
N ALA A 105 -2.13 5.78 -8.10
CA ALA A 105 -2.96 6.84 -7.55
C ALA A 105 -4.32 6.31 -7.04
N TYR A 106 -4.94 5.38 -7.79
CA TYR A 106 -6.22 4.79 -7.40
C TYR A 106 -6.13 3.99 -6.10
N TYR A 107 -5.16 3.09 -5.97
CA TYR A 107 -5.04 2.24 -4.77
C TYR A 107 -4.48 2.97 -3.56
N GLU A 108 -3.54 3.89 -3.74
CA GLU A 108 -3.00 4.70 -2.63
C GLU A 108 -4.08 5.62 -2.05
N ALA A 109 -5.00 6.15 -2.87
CA ALA A 109 -6.11 6.96 -2.39
C ALA A 109 -7.11 6.18 -1.50
N MET A 110 -7.12 4.84 -1.58
CA MET A 110 -7.97 3.97 -0.77
C MET A 110 -7.22 3.34 0.41
N ARG A 111 -5.94 3.69 0.61
CA ARG A 111 -5.12 3.09 1.66
C ARG A 111 -5.67 3.46 3.03
N ALA A 112 -5.90 2.46 3.86
CA ALA A 112 -6.31 2.69 5.25
C ALA A 112 -5.18 3.37 6.03
N GLU A 113 -5.52 4.40 6.79
CA GLU A 113 -4.63 5.00 7.78
C GLU A 113 -4.46 4.06 8.97
N ASP A 114 -3.23 3.91 9.46
CA ASP A 114 -2.97 3.24 10.72
C ASP A 114 -3.46 4.13 11.87
N ARG A 115 -4.64 3.79 12.41
CA ARG A 115 -5.27 4.55 13.50
C ARG A 115 -4.48 4.45 14.81
N ASP A 116 -3.73 3.37 15.01
CA ASP A 116 -2.93 3.17 16.23
C ASP A 116 -1.66 4.02 16.19
N ALA A 117 -1.00 4.10 15.03
CA ALA A 117 0.09 5.04 14.78
C ALA A 117 -0.36 6.51 14.89
N MET A 118 -1.56 6.83 14.40
CA MET A 118 -2.16 8.16 14.52
C MET A 118 -2.41 8.54 15.99
N GLN A 119 -2.84 7.60 16.83
CA GLN A 119 -3.13 7.85 18.24
C GLN A 119 -1.86 8.07 19.08
N LEU A 120 -0.79 7.32 18.79
CA LEU A 120 0.53 7.50 19.41
C LEU A 120 1.11 8.90 19.14
N THR A 121 1.07 9.35 17.89
CA THR A 121 1.60 10.68 17.52
C THR A 121 0.81 11.80 18.19
N ARG A 122 -0.52 11.68 18.28
CA ARG A 122 -1.40 12.67 18.95
C ARG A 122 -1.17 12.76 20.47
N GLY A 123 -0.76 11.67 21.12
CA GLY A 123 -0.48 11.63 22.56
C GLY A 123 0.81 12.35 22.97
N SER A 124 1.83 12.37 22.11
CA SER A 124 3.15 12.96 22.39
C SER A 124 3.28 14.47 22.15
N VAL A 125 2.47 15.03 21.24
CA VAL A 125 2.52 16.46 20.87
C VAL A 125 2.08 17.44 21.98
N PRO A 126 1.05 17.18 22.81
CA PRO A 126 0.62 18.16 23.81
C PRO A 126 1.64 18.34 24.95
N LEU A 127 2.38 17.29 25.33
CA LEU A 127 3.35 17.38 26.43
C LEU A 127 4.53 18.30 26.09
N LEU A 128 5.07 18.18 24.87
CA LEU A 128 6.16 19.05 24.39
C LEU A 128 5.71 20.51 24.28
N GLY A 129 4.49 20.75 23.80
CA GLY A 129 3.91 22.09 23.71
C GLY A 129 3.76 22.75 25.09
N ILE A 130 3.32 22.01 26.11
CA ILE A 130 3.19 22.48 27.50
C ILE A 130 4.57 22.79 28.10
N LEU A 131 5.58 21.95 27.86
CA LEU A 131 6.94 22.17 28.33
C LEU A 131 7.58 23.43 27.71
N LEU A 132 7.36 23.67 26.42
CA LEU A 132 7.85 24.87 25.74
C LEU A 132 7.13 26.14 26.24
N ALA A 133 5.81 26.08 26.43
CA ALA A 133 5.03 27.22 26.94
C ALA A 133 5.41 27.59 28.39
N SER A 134 5.63 26.59 29.25
CA SER A 134 6.07 26.80 30.63
C SER A 134 7.49 27.35 30.71
N ALA A 135 8.42 26.86 29.88
CA ALA A 135 9.77 27.43 29.76
C ALA A 135 9.74 28.89 29.29
N PHE A 136 8.92 29.21 28.29
CA PHE A 136 8.75 30.59 27.81
C PHE A 136 8.20 31.51 28.91
N LEU A 137 7.19 31.06 29.65
CA LEU A 137 6.60 31.82 30.75
C LEU A 137 7.63 32.06 31.88
N ALA A 138 8.43 31.05 32.22
CA ALA A 138 9.49 31.19 33.23
C ALA A 138 10.53 32.24 32.81
N VAL A 139 10.97 32.22 31.54
CA VAL A 139 11.88 33.23 31.00
C VAL A 139 11.26 34.63 31.04
N LEU A 140 9.99 34.77 30.66
CA LEU A 140 9.28 36.05 30.71
C LEU A 140 9.21 36.61 32.13
N ILE A 141 8.87 35.76 33.12
CA ILE A 141 8.84 36.13 34.53
C ILE A 141 10.23 36.60 34.99
N LEU A 142 11.30 35.87 34.65
CA LEU A 142 12.67 36.24 35.00
C LEU A 142 13.08 37.58 34.40
N VAL A 143 12.73 37.85 33.14
CA VAL A 143 12.99 39.14 32.47
C VAL A 143 12.24 40.27 33.16
N LEU A 144 10.97 40.07 33.50
CA LEU A 144 10.16 41.09 34.18
C LEU A 144 10.70 41.40 35.58
N VAL A 145 11.04 40.37 36.38
CA VAL A 145 11.65 40.53 37.71
C VAL A 145 12.99 41.26 37.62
N TRP A 146 13.86 40.90 36.66
CA TRP A 146 15.16 41.56 36.48
C TRP A 146 15.03 43.01 36.00
N SER A 147 14.03 43.29 35.14
CA SER A 147 13.75 44.65 34.67
C SER A 147 13.21 45.57 35.77
N GLY A 148 12.39 45.03 36.69
CA GLY A 148 11.87 45.74 37.86
C GLY A 148 12.87 45.92 39.00
N ALA A 149 13.89 45.06 39.10
CA ALA A 149 14.93 45.13 40.13
C ALA A 149 16.02 46.18 39.85
N ARG A 150 15.97 46.92 38.74
CA ARG A 150 16.95 47.98 38.44
C ARG A 150 16.76 49.14 39.43
N PRO A 151 17.73 49.43 40.32
CA PRO A 151 17.61 50.55 41.24
C PRO A 151 17.56 51.85 40.44
N ARG A 152 16.55 52.70 40.72
CA ARG A 152 16.48 54.08 40.22
C ARG A 152 17.75 54.80 40.69
N ARG A 153 18.68 55.08 39.77
CA ARG A 153 19.78 56.00 40.03
C ARG A 153 19.15 57.38 40.29
N ARG A 154 19.24 57.85 41.53
CA ARG A 154 18.97 59.24 41.90
C ARG A 154 20.09 60.13 41.40
#